data_AF-A0A672LL08-F1
#
_entry.id   AF-A0A672LL08-F1
#
_cell.length_a   1.000
_cell.length_b   1.000
_cell.length_c   1.000
_cell.angle_alpha   90.00
_cell.angle_beta   90.00
_cell.angle_gamma   90.00
#
_symmetry.space_group_name_H-M   'P 1'
#
loop_
_entity.id
_entity.type
_entity.pdbx_description
1 polymer ?
#
loop_
_entity_poly.entity_id
_entity_poly.type
_entity_poly.pdbx_seq_one_letter_code
_entity_poly.pdbx_strand_id
1 'polypeptide(L)'
;MLFCLQQILFNVVVEVPRWSNAKMEESSILVFLQKRQADIFPHKGYICNYGALPQTWEDPSHTDEETMCCGDNDPIDVCEIGSEVCATGQVIQVEVLGILALIDEEETGWKAIAINTEDPDASRLNSIEDVRKTKAGHLEATVDWYKKYKVPDGKPENRFAFNGQFKDKFLTEDGTACFRNSCILLASSSLHTPFKPKIIIHKV
;
A
#
# COMPACT_ATOMS: atom_id res chain seq x y z
N MET A 1 -9.41 -32.37 -10.56
CA MET A 1 -8.79 -31.83 -9.34
C MET A 1 -9.12 -30.35 -9.27
N LEU A 2 -9.97 -29.94 -8.33
CA LEU A 2 -10.17 -28.52 -8.02
C LEU A 2 -8.91 -28.04 -7.30
N PHE A 3 -8.09 -27.23 -7.95
CA PHE A 3 -7.21 -26.33 -7.21
C PHE A 3 -8.11 -25.23 -6.63
N CYS A 4 -8.44 -25.34 -5.35
CA CYS A 4 -8.91 -24.18 -4.59
C CYS A 4 -7.70 -23.26 -4.50
N LEU A 5 -7.70 -22.15 -5.25
CA LEU A 5 -6.68 -21.11 -5.11
C LEU A 5 -6.76 -20.63 -3.66
N GLN A 6 -5.75 -20.97 -2.87
CA GLN A 6 -5.69 -20.56 -1.48
C GLN A 6 -5.52 -19.03 -1.46
N GLN A 7 -6.50 -18.33 -0.89
CA GLN A 7 -6.40 -16.89 -0.70
C GLN A 7 -5.29 -16.60 0.32
N ILE A 8 -4.37 -15.72 -0.05
CA ILE A 8 -3.27 -15.30 0.80
C ILE A 8 -3.67 -13.99 1.47
N LEU A 9 -3.75 -14.04 2.79
CA LEU A 9 -4.20 -12.93 3.62
C LEU A 9 -3.01 -12.26 4.30
N PHE A 10 -3.10 -10.95 4.42
CA PHE A 10 -2.10 -10.11 5.06
C PHE A 10 -2.72 -9.31 6.20
N ASN A 11 -1.93 -9.06 7.24
CA ASN A 11 -2.30 -8.10 8.26
C ASN A 11 -1.81 -6.72 7.81
N VAL A 12 -2.66 -5.71 7.89
CA VAL A 12 -2.31 -4.31 7.61
C VAL A 12 -2.55 -3.49 8.86
N VAL A 13 -1.58 -2.65 9.21
CA VAL A 13 -1.75 -1.65 10.27
C VAL A 13 -2.25 -0.38 9.62
N VAL A 14 -3.47 0.03 9.95
CA VAL A 14 -4.08 1.26 9.43
C VAL A 14 -3.46 2.47 10.13
N GLU A 15 -2.94 3.41 9.36
CA GLU A 15 -2.32 4.63 9.87
C GLU A 15 -3.26 5.84 9.71
N VAL A 16 -3.88 5.96 8.53
CA VAL A 16 -4.71 7.11 8.17
C VAL A 16 -6.08 6.64 7.68
N PRO A 17 -7.15 6.89 8.44
CA PRO A 17 -8.52 6.62 8.01
C PRO A 17 -8.88 7.33 6.71
N ARG A 18 -9.69 6.68 5.87
CA ARG A 18 -10.21 7.33 4.66
C ARG A 18 -10.94 8.64 4.99
N TRP A 19 -10.76 9.64 4.13
CA TRP A 19 -11.29 11.01 4.22
C TRP A 19 -10.77 11.82 5.40
N SER A 20 -9.69 11.35 6.04
CA SER A 20 -8.94 12.12 7.02
C SER A 20 -7.68 12.71 6.39
N ASN A 21 -7.17 13.79 7.01
CA ASN A 21 -5.99 14.51 6.55
C ASN A 21 -4.77 14.26 7.44
N ALA A 22 -4.95 13.65 8.61
CA ALA A 22 -3.91 13.54 9.62
C ALA A 22 -2.99 12.36 9.31
N LYS A 23 -1.77 12.63 8.84
CA LYS A 23 -0.70 11.65 8.75
C LYS A 23 0.18 11.77 9.99
N MET A 24 0.36 10.66 10.69
CA MET A 24 1.35 10.57 11.76
C MET A 24 2.69 10.20 11.12
N GLU A 25 3.72 11.01 11.33
CA GLU A 25 5.09 10.69 10.91
C GLU A 25 6.00 10.61 12.13
N GLU A 26 6.91 9.63 12.11
CA GLU A 26 7.99 9.57 13.09
C GLU A 26 9.02 10.65 12.78
N SER A 27 9.26 11.55 13.73
CA SER A 27 10.41 12.46 13.66
C SER A 27 11.55 11.92 14.51
N SER A 28 12.79 12.20 14.10
CA SER A 28 14.04 11.73 14.71
C SER A 28 14.24 12.12 16.20
N ILE A 29 13.28 12.81 16.80
CA ILE A 29 13.26 13.22 18.21
C ILE A 29 11.91 12.82 18.82
N LEU A 30 11.66 11.53 19.12
CA LEU A 30 10.65 11.01 20.07
C LEU A 30 9.24 11.69 20.10
N VAL A 31 8.87 12.38 19.03
CA VAL A 31 7.71 13.25 18.88
C VAL A 31 7.13 12.86 17.54
N PHE A 32 5.90 12.35 17.58
CA PHE A 32 5.12 12.17 16.37
C PHE A 32 4.68 13.55 15.88
N LEU A 33 5.10 13.90 14.67
CA LEU A 33 4.59 15.09 14.01
C LEU A 33 3.35 14.70 13.22
N GLN A 34 2.25 15.39 13.49
CA GLN A 34 1.04 15.25 12.71
C GLN A 34 1.14 16.16 11.48
N LYS A 35 1.57 15.61 10.35
CA LYS A 35 1.45 16.31 9.07
C LYS A 35 -0.01 16.24 8.60
N ARG A 36 -0.47 17.33 7.97
CA ARG A 36 -1.83 17.39 7.42
C ARG A 36 -1.77 17.37 5.91
N GLN A 37 -2.30 16.30 5.32
CA GLN A 37 -2.49 16.16 3.89
C GLN A 37 -3.54 17.16 3.41
N ALA A 38 -3.20 18.00 2.43
CA ALA A 38 -4.15 18.94 1.84
C ALA A 38 -5.24 18.22 1.03
N ASP A 39 -6.44 18.80 0.99
CA ASP A 39 -7.49 18.36 0.08
C ASP A 39 -7.15 18.82 -1.35
N ILE A 40 -7.23 17.89 -2.31
CA ILE A 40 -6.94 18.15 -3.72
C ILE A 40 -8.17 17.78 -4.50
N PHE A 41 -8.90 18.79 -5.00
CA PHE A 41 -10.14 18.57 -5.73
C PHE A 41 -9.95 17.50 -6.85
N PRO A 42 -10.82 16.48 -6.94
CA PRO A 42 -12.09 16.30 -6.22
C PRO A 42 -11.98 15.53 -4.88
N HIS A 43 -10.77 15.19 -4.45
CA HIS A 43 -10.49 14.31 -3.32
C HIS A 43 -10.45 15.06 -1.98
N LYS A 44 -10.95 14.39 -0.93
CA LYS A 44 -10.87 14.85 0.46
C LYS A 44 -9.92 13.94 1.22
N GLY A 45 -8.84 14.50 1.78
CA GLY A 45 -7.82 13.76 2.52
C GLY A 45 -7.30 12.54 1.77
N TYR A 46 -7.04 11.46 2.49
CA TYR A 46 -6.74 10.15 1.92
C TYR A 46 -7.99 9.50 1.34
N ILE A 47 -7.89 8.95 0.13
CA ILE A 47 -9.04 8.35 -0.59
C ILE A 47 -9.28 6.86 -0.26
N CYS A 48 -8.41 6.27 0.55
CA CYS A 48 -8.49 4.90 1.07
C CYS A 48 -8.14 4.87 2.55
N ASN A 49 -8.39 3.74 3.21
CA ASN A 49 -7.78 3.49 4.51
C ASN A 49 -6.30 3.19 4.23
N TYR A 50 -5.44 4.13 4.58
CA TYR A 50 -4.01 4.05 4.29
C TYR A 50 -3.27 3.48 5.50
N GLY A 51 -2.26 2.66 5.22
CA GLY A 51 -1.42 2.07 6.24
C GLY A 51 -0.29 1.28 5.61
N ALA A 52 0.28 0.34 6.34
CA ALA A 52 1.44 -0.40 5.86
C ALA A 52 1.39 -1.89 6.22
N LEU A 53 2.15 -2.68 5.45
CA LEU A 53 2.37 -4.10 5.71
C LEU A 53 3.49 -4.25 6.74
N PRO A 54 3.21 -4.72 7.96
CA PRO A 54 4.24 -4.94 8.96
C PRO A 54 5.22 -6.01 8.46
N GLN A 55 6.46 -5.94 8.95
CA GLN A 55 7.55 -6.86 8.58
C GLN A 55 7.95 -6.80 7.09
N THR A 56 7.66 -5.70 6.42
CA THR A 56 8.19 -5.36 5.10
C THR A 56 9.11 -4.14 5.22
N TRP A 57 9.96 -3.93 4.22
CA TRP A 57 10.88 -2.79 4.18
C TRP A 57 11.35 -2.52 2.75
N GLU A 58 11.18 -1.30 2.27
CA GLU A 58 11.75 -0.81 1.02
C GLU A 58 13.20 -0.37 1.24
N ASP A 59 14.15 -1.29 1.00
CA ASP A 59 15.57 -1.08 1.31
C ASP A 59 16.17 0.10 0.52
N PRO A 60 16.63 1.19 1.17
CA PRO A 60 17.21 2.36 0.50
C PRO A 60 18.59 2.09 -0.13
N SER A 61 19.20 0.93 0.18
CA SER A 61 20.45 0.48 -0.45
C SER A 61 20.22 -0.38 -1.68
N HIS A 62 18.98 -0.77 -1.97
CA HIS A 62 18.60 -1.59 -3.11
C HIS A 62 17.95 -0.72 -4.20
N THR A 63 18.50 -0.75 -5.41
CA THR A 63 17.86 -0.14 -6.59
C THR A 63 16.89 -1.12 -7.22
N ASP A 64 15.63 -0.74 -7.27
CA ASP A 64 14.54 -1.50 -7.88
C ASP A 64 14.64 -1.45 -9.41
N GLU A 65 14.49 -2.61 -10.07
CA GLU A 65 14.68 -2.75 -11.52
C GLU A 65 13.60 -2.05 -12.37
N GLU A 66 12.41 -1.85 -11.80
CA GLU A 66 11.24 -1.36 -12.54
C GLU A 66 11.11 0.16 -12.46
N THR A 67 11.47 0.73 -11.31
CA THR A 67 11.48 2.18 -11.05
C THR A 67 12.85 2.82 -11.32
N MET A 68 13.93 2.04 -11.25
CA MET A 68 15.32 2.51 -11.28
C MET A 68 15.70 3.41 -10.09
N CYS A 69 14.93 3.34 -9.00
CA CYS A 69 15.10 4.13 -7.78
C CYS A 69 15.42 3.24 -6.58
N CYS A 70 16.00 3.82 -5.53
CA CYS A 70 16.17 3.14 -4.25
C CYS A 70 14.86 3.18 -3.43
N GLY A 71 14.65 2.21 -2.54
CA GLY A 71 13.50 2.22 -1.62
C GLY A 71 13.44 3.46 -0.72
N ASP A 72 12.23 3.86 -0.32
CA ASP A 72 11.95 5.01 0.57
C ASP A 72 12.27 4.75 2.06
N ASN A 73 12.85 3.59 2.39
CA ASN A 73 13.22 3.17 3.73
C ASN A 73 12.05 2.92 4.69
N ASP A 74 10.81 2.86 4.20
CA ASP A 74 9.62 2.56 4.99
C ASP A 74 9.07 1.15 4.71
N PRO A 75 8.15 0.63 5.55
CA PRO A 75 7.37 -0.55 5.20
C PRO A 75 6.46 -0.25 3.99
N ILE A 76 6.08 -1.30 3.26
CA ILE A 76 5.31 -1.16 2.04
C ILE A 76 3.90 -0.65 2.35
N ASP A 77 3.53 0.41 1.66
CA ASP A 77 2.25 1.09 1.83
C ASP A 77 1.08 0.30 1.25
N VAL A 78 -0.06 0.44 1.91
CA VAL A 78 -1.33 -0.17 1.52
C VAL A 78 -2.41 0.89 1.40
N CYS A 79 -3.15 0.82 0.32
CA CYS A 79 -4.39 1.52 0.10
C CYS A 79 -5.54 0.49 0.15
N GLU A 80 -6.22 0.43 1.29
CA GLU A 80 -7.35 -0.47 1.50
C GLU A 80 -8.66 0.19 1.02
N ILE A 81 -9.38 -0.52 0.13
CA ILE A 81 -10.46 0.04 -0.71
C ILE A 81 -11.87 -0.38 -0.30
N GLY A 82 -12.02 -0.98 0.88
CA GLY A 82 -13.29 -1.43 1.45
C GLY A 82 -14.23 -0.27 1.75
N SER A 83 -15.47 -0.60 2.08
CA SER A 83 -16.57 0.33 2.25
C SER A 83 -16.51 1.03 3.60
N GLU A 84 -16.02 0.33 4.63
CA GLU A 84 -15.87 0.87 5.99
C GLU A 84 -14.70 1.86 6.10
N VAL A 85 -14.84 2.83 7.01
CA VAL A 85 -13.74 3.72 7.40
C VAL A 85 -13.09 3.15 8.65
N CYS A 86 -11.83 2.71 8.52
CA CYS A 86 -11.08 2.10 9.61
C CYS A 86 -10.57 3.14 10.61
N ALA A 87 -10.14 2.69 11.78
CA ALA A 87 -9.49 3.53 12.79
C ALA A 87 -7.96 3.48 12.69
N THR A 88 -7.28 4.58 13.02
CA THR A 88 -5.81 4.58 13.19
C THR A 88 -5.38 3.55 14.23
N GLY A 89 -4.33 2.80 13.94
CA GLY A 89 -3.80 1.70 14.77
C GLY A 89 -4.57 0.39 14.62
N GLN A 90 -5.69 0.36 13.89
CA GLN A 90 -6.44 -0.87 13.65
C GLN A 90 -5.62 -1.84 12.81
N VAL A 91 -5.59 -3.11 13.22
CA VAL A 91 -5.04 -4.19 12.41
C VAL A 91 -6.19 -4.90 11.70
N ILE A 92 -6.15 -4.93 10.37
CA ILE A 92 -7.17 -5.56 9.53
C ILE A 92 -6.55 -6.69 8.69
N GLN A 93 -7.36 -7.71 8.40
CA GLN A 93 -6.99 -8.76 7.44
C GLN A 93 -7.43 -8.34 6.05
N VAL A 94 -6.51 -8.40 5.09
CA VAL A 94 -6.77 -7.98 3.72
C VAL A 94 -6.32 -9.02 2.71
N GLU A 95 -7.00 -9.05 1.58
CA GLU A 95 -6.52 -9.65 0.35
C GLU A 95 -5.91 -8.56 -0.53
N VAL A 96 -4.65 -8.72 -0.93
CA VAL A 96 -4.05 -7.81 -1.91
C VAL A 96 -4.55 -8.18 -3.30
N LEU A 97 -4.88 -7.17 -4.10
CA LEU A 97 -5.48 -7.27 -5.43
C LEU A 97 -4.47 -6.92 -6.52
N GLY A 98 -3.57 -5.97 -6.23
CA GLY A 98 -2.46 -5.60 -7.08
C GLY A 98 -1.62 -4.48 -6.47
N ILE A 99 -0.79 -3.84 -7.29
CA ILE A 99 0.17 -2.84 -6.82
C ILE A 99 0.36 -1.71 -7.83
N LEU A 100 0.73 -0.52 -7.33
CA LEU A 100 1.10 0.65 -8.10
C LEU A 100 2.55 1.05 -7.78
N ALA A 101 3.36 1.22 -8.83
CA ALA A 101 4.77 1.59 -8.73
C ALA A 101 4.94 3.12 -8.72
N LEU A 102 4.80 3.76 -7.56
CA LEU A 102 5.05 5.19 -7.40
C LEU A 102 6.56 5.45 -7.32
N ILE A 103 6.99 6.50 -8.02
CA ILE A 103 8.31 7.13 -7.85
C ILE A 103 8.05 8.45 -7.14
N ASP A 104 8.35 8.48 -5.85
CA ASP A 104 8.08 9.60 -4.96
C ASP A 104 9.40 10.31 -4.63
N GLU A 105 9.59 11.52 -5.13
CA GLU A 105 10.82 12.29 -4.90
C GLU A 105 12.14 11.54 -5.23
N GLU A 106 12.14 10.72 -6.30
CA GLU A 106 13.25 9.85 -6.75
C GLU A 106 13.48 8.59 -5.90
N GLU A 107 12.55 8.26 -5.00
CA GLU A 107 12.50 7.01 -4.25
C GLU A 107 11.38 6.09 -4.78
N THR A 108 11.62 4.79 -4.68
CA THR A 108 10.62 3.76 -4.89
C THR A 108 9.70 3.77 -3.67
N GLY A 109 8.38 3.85 -3.90
CA GLY A 109 7.38 3.78 -2.84
C GLY A 109 6.16 3.00 -3.29
N TRP A 110 6.23 1.68 -3.26
CA TRP A 110 5.17 0.80 -3.76
C TRP A 110 3.86 0.96 -2.99
N LYS A 111 2.73 1.03 -3.71
CA LYS A 111 1.39 1.15 -3.12
C LYS A 111 0.57 -0.11 -3.43
N ALA A 112 0.41 -0.99 -2.45
CA ALA A 112 -0.44 -2.17 -2.56
C ALA A 112 -1.92 -1.76 -2.52
N ILE A 113 -2.73 -2.33 -3.41
CA ILE A 113 -4.18 -2.16 -3.43
C ILE A 113 -4.80 -3.40 -2.82
N ALA A 114 -5.53 -3.22 -1.72
CA ALA A 114 -6.05 -4.34 -0.94
C ALA A 114 -7.51 -4.13 -0.53
N ILE A 115 -8.19 -5.20 -0.16
CA ILE A 115 -9.56 -5.18 0.33
C ILE A 115 -9.64 -5.93 1.66
N ASN A 116 -10.29 -5.35 2.67
CA ASN A 116 -10.57 -6.03 3.93
C ASN A 116 -11.41 -7.29 3.65
N THR A 117 -11.03 -8.44 4.22
CA THR A 117 -11.74 -9.71 4.05
C THR A 117 -13.17 -9.70 4.59
N GLU A 118 -13.46 -8.80 5.52
CA GLU A 118 -14.80 -8.60 6.09
C GLU A 118 -15.68 -7.68 5.23
N ASP A 119 -15.13 -7.06 4.19
CA ASP A 119 -15.91 -6.20 3.30
C ASP A 119 -16.94 -7.01 2.48
N PRO A 120 -18.18 -6.53 2.31
CA PRO A 120 -19.18 -7.23 1.50
C PRO A 120 -18.76 -7.53 0.06
N ASP A 121 -17.92 -6.69 -0.55
CA ASP A 121 -17.41 -6.88 -1.91
C ASP A 121 -16.12 -7.73 -1.97
N ALA A 122 -15.53 -8.12 -0.84
CA ALA A 122 -14.27 -8.89 -0.82
C ALA A 122 -14.34 -10.16 -1.67
N SER A 123 -15.44 -10.91 -1.56
CA SER A 123 -15.68 -12.12 -2.35
C SER A 123 -15.73 -11.90 -3.88
N ARG A 124 -15.96 -10.66 -4.32
CA ARG A 124 -16.11 -10.27 -5.73
C ARG A 124 -14.84 -9.64 -6.30
N LEU A 125 -13.87 -9.32 -5.46
CA LEU A 125 -12.65 -8.61 -5.83
C LEU A 125 -11.45 -9.54 -5.62
N ASN A 126 -10.97 -10.17 -6.69
CA ASN A 126 -9.82 -11.09 -6.62
C ASN A 126 -8.61 -10.61 -7.45
N SER A 127 -8.79 -9.54 -8.23
CA SER A 127 -7.78 -8.96 -9.14
C SER A 127 -7.99 -7.45 -9.31
N ILE A 128 -6.99 -6.76 -9.88
CA ILE A 128 -7.12 -5.34 -10.24
C ILE A 128 -8.23 -5.13 -11.27
N GLU A 129 -8.44 -6.08 -12.17
CA GLU A 129 -9.50 -5.98 -13.17
C GLU A 129 -10.90 -6.04 -12.54
N ASP A 130 -11.08 -6.81 -11.46
CA ASP A 130 -12.35 -6.83 -10.73
C ASP A 130 -12.61 -5.48 -10.03
N VAL A 131 -11.55 -4.82 -9.54
CA VAL A 131 -11.64 -3.46 -8.99
C VAL A 131 -12.09 -2.49 -10.07
N ARG A 132 -11.47 -2.54 -11.26
CA ARG A 132 -11.83 -1.67 -12.39
C ARG A 132 -13.31 -1.80 -12.79
N LYS A 133 -13.84 -3.03 -12.78
CA LYS A 133 -15.24 -3.33 -13.11
C LYS A 133 -16.22 -2.94 -12.01
N THR A 134 -15.87 -3.21 -10.76
CA THR A 134 -16.80 -3.07 -9.61
C THR A 134 -16.77 -1.67 -9.02
N LYS A 135 -15.60 -1.02 -8.99
CA LYS A 135 -15.36 0.32 -8.45
C LYS A 135 -14.85 1.24 -9.55
N ALA A 136 -15.70 1.50 -10.54
CA ALA A 136 -15.36 2.28 -11.73
C ALA A 136 -14.78 3.67 -11.37
N GLY A 137 -13.62 4.01 -11.95
CA GLY A 137 -12.92 5.28 -11.71
C GLY A 137 -12.03 5.30 -10.47
N HIS A 138 -12.09 4.29 -9.59
CA HIS A 138 -11.32 4.29 -8.35
C HIS A 138 -9.81 4.19 -8.60
N LEU A 139 -9.38 3.33 -9.51
CA LEU A 139 -7.96 3.17 -9.86
C LEU A 139 -7.39 4.45 -10.49
N GLU A 140 -8.16 5.09 -11.36
CA GLU A 140 -7.79 6.36 -11.99
C GLU A 140 -7.71 7.48 -10.94
N ALA A 141 -8.63 7.52 -9.99
CA ALA A 141 -8.59 8.45 -8.86
C ALA A 141 -7.36 8.20 -7.97
N THR A 142 -6.97 6.95 -7.75
CA THR A 142 -5.76 6.59 -6.99
C THR A 142 -4.49 7.08 -7.67
N VAL A 143 -4.36 6.90 -8.98
CA VAL A 143 -3.22 7.45 -9.74
C VAL A 143 -3.22 8.99 -9.67
N ASP A 144 -4.37 9.62 -9.89
CA ASP A 144 -4.50 11.09 -9.83
C ASP A 144 -4.12 11.65 -8.44
N TRP A 145 -4.55 10.98 -7.37
CA TRP A 145 -4.23 11.36 -6.01
C TRP A 145 -2.73 11.26 -5.73
N TYR A 146 -2.12 10.08 -5.94
CA TYR A 146 -0.68 9.89 -5.69
C TYR A 146 0.20 10.74 -6.60
N LYS A 147 -0.30 11.14 -7.77
CA LYS A 147 0.40 12.06 -8.66
C LYS A 147 0.50 13.46 -8.08
N LYS A 148 -0.54 13.92 -7.39
CA LYS A 148 -0.71 15.34 -7.00
C LYS A 148 -0.59 15.61 -5.51
N TYR A 149 -0.63 14.60 -4.64
CA TYR A 149 -0.80 14.78 -3.20
C TYR A 149 0.22 15.72 -2.54
N LYS A 150 1.44 15.80 -3.07
CA LYS A 150 2.50 16.72 -2.58
C LYS A 150 2.56 18.08 -3.29
N VAL A 151 1.77 18.30 -4.35
CA VAL A 151 1.75 19.58 -5.09
C VAL A 151 1.38 20.78 -4.21
N PRO A 152 0.39 20.67 -3.29
CA PRO A 152 0.09 21.76 -2.34
C PRO A 152 1.25 22.12 -1.42
N ASP A 153 2.19 21.19 -1.19
CA ASP A 153 3.40 21.41 -0.39
C ASP A 153 4.55 22.03 -1.21
N GLY A 154 4.28 22.43 -2.47
CA GLY A 154 5.25 23.02 -3.38
C GLY A 154 6.17 22.00 -4.06
N LYS A 155 5.89 20.70 -3.92
CA LYS A 155 6.62 19.63 -4.60
C LYS A 155 6.11 19.43 -6.04
N PRO A 156 6.94 18.90 -6.95
CA PRO A 156 6.47 18.52 -8.29
C PRO A 156 5.46 17.38 -8.24
N GLU A 157 4.75 17.14 -9.35
CA GLU A 157 3.95 15.94 -9.51
C GLU A 157 4.83 14.69 -9.47
N ASN A 158 4.35 13.64 -8.79
CA ASN A 158 5.04 12.36 -8.74
C ASN A 158 4.96 11.60 -10.07
N ARG A 159 5.91 10.68 -10.25
CA ARG A 159 6.00 9.81 -11.43
C ARG A 159 5.63 8.38 -11.05
N PHE A 160 5.45 7.55 -12.06
CA PHE A 160 5.16 6.13 -11.88
C PHE A 160 5.98 5.32 -12.86
N ALA A 161 6.43 4.13 -12.45
CA ALA A 161 6.83 3.13 -13.41
C ALA A 161 5.60 2.60 -14.17
N PHE A 162 5.84 1.87 -15.26
CA PHE A 162 4.79 1.30 -16.11
C PHE A 162 3.71 2.29 -16.58
N ASN A 163 4.04 3.59 -16.67
CA ASN A 163 3.09 4.66 -16.99
C ASN A 163 1.85 4.68 -16.07
N GLY A 164 2.02 4.36 -14.78
CA GLY A 164 0.92 4.36 -13.80
C GLY A 164 -0.05 3.19 -13.92
N GLN A 165 0.32 2.14 -14.67
CA GLN A 165 -0.47 0.92 -14.73
C GLN A 165 -0.31 0.09 -13.46
N PHE A 166 -1.44 -0.28 -12.86
CA PHE A 166 -1.50 -1.28 -11.81
C PHE A 166 -1.03 -2.64 -12.35
N LYS A 167 -0.30 -3.38 -11.52
CA LYS A 167 0.07 -4.78 -11.78
C LYS A 167 -0.75 -5.70 -10.89
N ASP A 168 -1.26 -6.79 -11.46
CA ASP A 168 -1.92 -7.83 -10.69
C ASP A 168 -0.93 -8.52 -9.74
N LYS A 169 -1.46 -9.08 -8.65
CA LYS A 169 -0.69 -9.96 -7.76
C LYS A 169 -0.21 -11.20 -8.51
N PHE A 170 1.02 -11.62 -8.25
CA PHE A 170 1.48 -12.96 -8.61
C PHE A 170 1.71 -13.73 -7.32
N LEU A 171 1.08 -14.89 -7.19
CA LEU A 171 1.32 -15.78 -6.06
C LEU A 171 2.49 -16.69 -6.41
N THR A 172 3.50 -16.76 -5.54
CA THR A 172 4.60 -17.72 -5.66
C THR A 172 4.22 -19.05 -5.00
N GLU A 173 4.93 -20.12 -5.37
CA GLU A 173 4.64 -21.50 -4.92
C GLU A 173 4.73 -21.69 -3.40
N ASP A 174 5.46 -20.82 -2.70
CA ASP A 174 5.65 -20.80 -1.24
C ASP A 174 4.54 -20.03 -0.49
N GLY A 175 3.53 -19.51 -1.20
CA GLY A 175 2.46 -18.75 -0.58
C GLY A 175 2.85 -17.31 -0.22
N THR A 176 3.87 -16.77 -0.90
CA THR A 176 4.19 -15.34 -0.87
C THR A 176 3.43 -14.62 -2.00
N ALA A 177 2.88 -13.45 -1.72
CA ALA A 177 2.43 -12.56 -2.80
C ALA A 177 3.63 -11.73 -3.25
N CYS A 178 4.09 -11.97 -4.48
CA CYS A 178 5.17 -11.23 -5.10
C CYS A 178 4.63 -10.36 -6.25
N PHE A 179 5.27 -9.21 -6.46
CA PHE A 179 4.99 -8.33 -7.58
C PHE A 179 6.21 -8.29 -8.52
N ARG A 180 6.39 -9.35 -9.33
CA ARG A 180 7.53 -9.53 -10.26
C ARG A 180 8.92 -9.48 -9.59
N ASN A 181 9.97 -9.17 -10.37
CA ASN A 181 11.42 -9.29 -10.07
C ASN A 181 11.84 -8.58 -8.78
N SER A 182 11.07 -7.58 -8.34
CA SER A 182 11.18 -7.03 -7.00
C SER A 182 10.30 -7.87 -6.09
N CYS A 183 10.90 -8.90 -5.49
CA CYS A 183 10.27 -9.68 -4.44
C CYS A 183 10.05 -8.78 -3.22
N ILE A 184 8.99 -7.97 -3.27
CA ILE A 184 8.22 -7.58 -2.11
C ILE A 184 7.73 -8.90 -1.51
N LEU A 185 8.57 -9.53 -0.68
CA LEU A 185 8.21 -10.73 0.03
C LEU A 185 7.17 -10.32 1.06
N LEU A 186 5.90 -10.38 0.69
CA LEU A 186 4.83 -10.37 1.67
C LEU A 186 4.83 -11.77 2.30
N ALA A 187 5.65 -11.97 3.33
CA ALA A 187 5.60 -13.19 4.10
C ALA A 187 4.19 -13.33 4.67
N SER A 188 3.44 -14.33 4.17
CA SER A 188 2.24 -14.77 4.87
C SER A 188 2.67 -15.19 6.27
N SER A 189 1.78 -15.03 7.26
CA SER A 189 2.04 -15.24 8.70
C SER A 189 2.67 -16.59 9.11
N SER A 190 2.97 -17.47 8.17
CA SER A 190 3.72 -18.70 8.32
C SER A 190 4.97 -18.70 7.42
N LEU A 191 6.12 -18.22 7.89
CA LEU A 191 7.45 -18.76 7.52
C LEU A 191 8.57 -18.23 8.44
N HIS A 192 9.37 -19.16 8.96
CA HIS A 192 10.55 -18.95 9.79
C HIS A 192 11.75 -18.52 8.93
N THR A 193 11.81 -17.26 8.51
CA THR A 193 13.06 -16.65 8.04
C THR A 193 13.43 -15.47 8.93
N PRO A 194 14.71 -15.33 9.33
CA PRO A 194 15.14 -14.22 10.16
C PRO A 194 15.20 -12.95 9.31
N PHE A 195 14.05 -12.32 9.08
CA PHE A 195 14.02 -10.91 8.71
C PHE A 195 14.69 -10.13 9.84
N LYS A 196 15.67 -9.28 9.54
CA LYS A 196 16.20 -8.33 10.52
C LYS A 196 15.10 -7.29 10.78
N PRO A 197 14.36 -7.35 11.90
CA PRO A 197 13.24 -6.48 12.10
C PRO A 197 13.79 -5.15 12.63
N LYS A 198 13.66 -4.06 11.88
CA LYS A 198 13.29 -2.81 12.53
C LYS A 198 11.77 -2.85 12.69
N ILE A 199 11.31 -3.63 13.67
CA ILE A 199 9.98 -3.43 14.24
C ILE A 199 10.07 -2.10 14.98
N ILE A 200 9.55 -1.03 14.37
CA ILE A 200 9.11 0.14 15.14
C ILE A 200 7.59 0.16 15.08
N ILE A 201 6.98 -0.84 15.73
CA ILE A 201 5.66 -0.63 16.35
C ILE A 201 5.96 -0.49 17.83
N HIS A 202 6.33 0.71 18.25
CA HIS A 202 6.25 1.05 19.67
C HIS A 202 4.79 1.39 19.96
N LYS A 203 4.17 0.54 20.79
CA LYS A 203 2.88 0.73 21.46
C LYS A 203 2.45 2.20 21.56
N VAL A 204 1.26 2.49 21.05
CA VAL A 204 0.23 3.19 21.83
C VAL A 204 -1.10 2.52 21.57
#